data_AF-A0A1F2SDG2-F1
#
_entry.id   AF-A0A1F2SDG2-F1
#
_cell.length_a   1.000
_cell.length_b   1.000
_cell.length_c   1.000
_cell.angle_alpha   90.00
_cell.angle_beta   90.00
_cell.angle_gamma   90.00
#
_symmetry.space_group_name_H-M   'P 1'
#
loop_
_entity.id
_entity.type
_entity.pdbx_description
1 polymer ?
#
loop_
_entity_poly.entity_id
_entity_poly.type
_entity_poly.pdbx_seq_one_letter_code
_entity_poly.pdbx_strand_id
1 'polypeptide(L)'
;MKAEVLFRNDHICCICRIKGKDVQIHHIDDNHNNNHIENLAVLCLDCHSQVTGRRGLGQSYTPGEVRRYKRAWERKVQEARGVHQPNIRYQKELISQIDIIVCEILASEKNVSRANELLDVLYELNLWRGNRKLTGKIVEGLGHLALMTGLGAPRLAPLVAEKLWQLCWHFVGPDDVPMNKQDAGLVLDCVDCLRTLAEFNSMVGHGRKATTTVAEQLENFFEVGLWYSRKRIVNAVLRAYKEALKECYEDSGNIEFRFGRQTLRRSLKRSKQTLLEQQPNWRYQERRMDEMLQDSQ
;
A
#
# COMPACT_ATOMS: atom_id res chain seq x y z
N MET A 1 -8.98 -4.17 -35.20
CA MET A 1 -9.56 -3.94 -33.87
C MET A 1 -10.08 -5.22 -33.22
N LYS A 2 -11.07 -5.93 -33.80
CA LYS A 2 -11.59 -7.20 -33.21
C LYS A 2 -10.51 -8.26 -32.97
N ALA A 3 -9.63 -8.48 -33.95
CA ALA A 3 -8.52 -9.44 -33.84
C ALA A 3 -7.57 -9.13 -32.65
N GLU A 4 -7.31 -7.85 -32.38
CA GLU A 4 -6.46 -7.41 -31.27
C GLU A 4 -7.11 -7.71 -29.90
N VAL A 5 -8.41 -7.42 -29.76
CA VAL A 5 -9.17 -7.71 -28.53
C VAL A 5 -9.19 -9.21 -28.25
N LEU A 6 -9.44 -10.03 -29.28
CA LEU A 6 -9.41 -11.49 -29.16
C LEU A 6 -8.00 -12.02 -28.86
N PHE A 7 -6.97 -11.46 -29.50
CA PHE A 7 -5.59 -11.80 -29.23
C PHE A 7 -5.23 -11.51 -27.77
N ARG A 8 -5.50 -10.31 -27.25
CA ARG A 8 -5.21 -9.94 -25.84
C ARG A 8 -5.87 -10.84 -24.80
N ASN A 9 -6.97 -11.47 -25.14
CA ASN A 9 -7.72 -12.37 -24.27
C ASN A 9 -7.50 -13.85 -24.60
N ASP A 10 -6.56 -14.18 -25.49
CA ASP A 10 -6.28 -15.56 -25.93
C ASP A 10 -7.50 -16.31 -26.47
N HIS A 11 -8.44 -15.59 -27.10
CA HIS A 11 -9.74 -16.10 -27.51
C HIS A 11 -10.52 -16.79 -26.37
N ILE A 12 -10.30 -16.36 -25.12
CA ILE A 12 -10.91 -16.93 -23.92
C ILE A 12 -11.72 -15.86 -23.20
N CYS A 13 -12.86 -16.27 -22.63
CA CYS A 13 -13.70 -15.39 -21.82
C CYS A 13 -12.93 -14.83 -20.62
N CYS A 14 -12.93 -13.50 -20.47
CA CYS A 14 -12.17 -12.86 -19.40
C CYS A 14 -12.74 -13.10 -17.98
N ILE A 15 -14.01 -13.50 -17.87
CA ILE A 15 -14.69 -13.82 -16.61
C ILE A 15 -14.39 -15.27 -16.19
N CYS A 16 -14.92 -16.27 -16.92
CA CYS A 16 -14.82 -17.67 -16.49
C CYS A 16 -13.51 -18.35 -16.90
N ARG A 17 -12.81 -17.84 -17.92
CA ARG A 17 -11.50 -18.32 -18.41
C ARG A 17 -11.49 -19.79 -18.87
N ILE A 18 -12.65 -20.35 -19.20
CA ILE A 18 -12.78 -21.70 -19.73
C ILE A 18 -12.42 -21.70 -21.21
N LYS A 19 -11.50 -22.58 -21.61
CA LYS A 19 -11.06 -22.75 -23.01
C LYS A 19 -12.12 -23.46 -23.85
N GLY A 20 -12.11 -23.20 -25.15
CA GLY A 20 -12.96 -23.91 -26.13
C GLY A 20 -14.43 -23.48 -26.15
N LYS A 21 -14.81 -22.44 -25.39
CA LYS A 21 -16.15 -21.84 -25.50
C LYS A 21 -16.18 -20.83 -26.64
N ASP A 22 -17.33 -20.74 -27.32
CA ASP A 22 -17.59 -19.65 -28.24
C ASP A 22 -17.65 -18.31 -27.49
N VAL A 23 -16.96 -17.31 -28.03
CA VAL A 23 -16.82 -15.98 -27.43
C VAL A 23 -17.33 -14.87 -28.34
N GLN A 24 -17.80 -13.80 -27.73
CA GLN A 24 -18.22 -12.56 -28.37
C GLN A 24 -17.54 -11.36 -27.70
N ILE A 25 -17.44 -10.26 -28.44
CA ILE A 25 -16.94 -8.99 -27.91
C ILE A 25 -18.13 -8.18 -27.40
N HIS A 26 -18.05 -7.75 -26.14
CA HIS A 26 -19.06 -6.96 -25.45
C HIS A 26 -18.53 -5.55 -25.15
N HIS A 27 -19.33 -4.52 -25.44
CA HIS A 27 -19.07 -3.13 -25.06
C HIS A 27 -19.50 -2.91 -23.61
N ILE A 28 -18.54 -2.65 -22.73
CA ILE A 28 -18.75 -2.61 -21.27
C ILE A 28 -19.67 -1.45 -20.83
N ASP A 29 -19.72 -0.37 -21.60
CA ASP A 29 -20.59 0.78 -21.37
C ASP A 29 -21.92 0.71 -22.12
N ASP A 30 -22.23 -0.43 -22.76
CA ASP A 30 -23.38 -0.66 -23.65
C ASP A 30 -23.46 0.29 -24.88
N ASN A 31 -22.43 1.13 -25.12
CA ASN A 31 -22.38 2.03 -26.26
C ASN A 31 -21.57 1.42 -27.41
N HIS A 32 -22.29 0.96 -28.44
CA HIS A 32 -21.70 0.31 -29.61
C HIS A 32 -20.78 1.21 -30.45
N ASN A 33 -20.88 2.53 -30.28
CA ASN A 33 -19.99 3.49 -30.93
C ASN A 33 -18.65 3.66 -30.17
N ASN A 34 -18.60 3.28 -28.89
CA ASN A 34 -17.37 3.35 -28.08
C ASN A 34 -16.48 2.13 -28.32
N ASN A 35 -15.68 2.23 -29.37
CA ASN A 35 -14.80 1.17 -29.84
C ASN A 35 -13.39 1.19 -29.23
N HIS A 36 -13.19 1.94 -28.14
CA HIS A 36 -11.93 1.94 -27.40
C HIS A 36 -11.64 0.55 -26.81
N ILE A 37 -10.41 0.05 -26.94
CA ILE A 37 -10.04 -1.33 -26.53
C ILE A 37 -10.29 -1.55 -25.03
N GLU A 38 -10.17 -0.50 -24.22
CA GLU A 38 -10.46 -0.51 -22.79
C GLU A 38 -11.94 -0.80 -22.49
N ASN A 39 -12.83 -0.49 -23.44
CA ASN A 39 -14.28 -0.67 -23.35
C ASN A 39 -14.77 -2.01 -23.93
N LEU A 40 -13.90 -2.82 -24.54
CA LEU A 40 -14.29 -4.07 -25.22
C LEU A 40 -13.85 -5.30 -24.42
N ALA A 41 -14.78 -6.12 -23.94
CA ALA A 41 -14.50 -7.36 -23.22
C ALA A 41 -14.77 -8.61 -24.09
N VAL A 42 -13.94 -9.65 -23.97
CA VAL A 42 -14.21 -10.96 -24.59
C VAL A 42 -14.97 -11.84 -23.60
N LEU A 43 -16.20 -12.21 -23.92
CA LEU A 43 -17.09 -13.00 -23.06
C LEU A 43 -17.57 -14.25 -23.79
N CYS A 44 -17.69 -15.39 -23.09
CA CYS A 44 -18.43 -16.52 -23.64
C CYS A 44 -19.93 -16.23 -23.62
N LEU A 45 -20.72 -16.97 -24.41
CA LEU A 45 -22.17 -16.77 -24.50
C LEU A 45 -22.88 -16.82 -23.13
N ASP A 46 -22.45 -17.72 -22.24
CA ASP A 46 -23.00 -17.85 -20.88
C ASP A 46 -22.77 -16.57 -20.06
N CYS A 47 -21.51 -16.12 -19.96
CA CYS A 47 -21.16 -14.92 -19.21
C CYS A 47 -21.72 -13.66 -19.86
N HIS A 48 -21.74 -13.60 -21.19
CA HIS A 48 -22.36 -12.50 -21.94
C HIS A 48 -23.84 -12.36 -21.55
N SER A 49 -24.56 -13.48 -21.43
CA SER A 49 -25.96 -13.46 -20.99
C SER A 49 -26.16 -12.97 -19.55
N GLN A 50 -25.16 -13.11 -18.67
CA GLN A 50 -25.20 -12.59 -17.30
C GLN A 50 -24.85 -11.10 -17.22
N VAL A 51 -24.20 -10.56 -18.25
CA VAL A 51 -23.89 -9.13 -18.37
C VAL A 51 -25.05 -8.37 -19.01
N THR A 52 -25.62 -8.89 -20.11
CA THR A 52 -26.67 -8.19 -20.87
C THR A 52 -28.09 -8.66 -20.52
N GLY A 53 -28.23 -9.87 -19.97
CA GLY A 53 -29.53 -10.50 -19.74
C GLY A 53 -30.12 -10.21 -18.37
N ARG A 54 -31.46 -10.15 -18.32
CA ARG A 54 -32.27 -10.09 -17.08
C ARG A 54 -32.82 -11.48 -16.70
N ARG A 55 -32.04 -12.55 -16.88
CA ARG A 55 -32.55 -13.91 -16.69
C ARG A 55 -32.22 -14.47 -15.31
N GLY A 56 -33.27 -14.70 -14.52
CA GLY A 56 -33.25 -15.53 -13.31
C GLY A 56 -33.00 -14.78 -12.00
N LEU A 57 -32.98 -15.53 -10.89
CA LEU A 57 -32.67 -15.05 -9.54
C LEU A 57 -31.17 -14.78 -9.31
N GLY A 58 -30.33 -14.99 -10.34
CA GLY A 58 -28.88 -14.81 -10.26
C GLY A 58 -28.47 -13.35 -10.38
N GLN A 59 -27.35 -12.98 -9.76
CA GLN A 59 -26.79 -11.64 -9.83
C GLN A 59 -26.08 -11.40 -11.16
N SER A 60 -26.42 -10.31 -11.84
CA SER A 60 -25.74 -9.86 -13.06
C SER A 60 -24.38 -9.23 -12.75
N TYR A 61 -23.44 -9.33 -13.70
CA TYR A 61 -22.17 -8.61 -13.57
C TYR A 61 -22.35 -7.13 -13.92
N THR A 62 -21.81 -6.27 -13.07
CA THR A 62 -21.72 -4.84 -13.33
C THR A 62 -20.59 -4.51 -14.32
N PRO A 63 -20.67 -3.37 -15.04
CA PRO A 63 -19.57 -2.89 -15.88
C PRO A 63 -18.22 -2.79 -15.14
N GLY A 64 -18.26 -2.43 -13.84
CA GLY A 64 -17.07 -2.36 -12.98
C GLY A 64 -16.40 -3.73 -12.80
N GLU A 65 -17.20 -4.78 -12.57
CA GLU A 65 -16.70 -6.15 -12.45
C GLU A 65 -16.14 -6.66 -13.78
N VAL A 66 -16.83 -6.42 -14.90
CA VAL A 66 -16.33 -6.82 -16.23
C VAL A 66 -14.98 -6.18 -16.53
N ARG A 67 -14.79 -4.89 -16.21
CA ARG A 67 -13.48 -4.21 -16.34
C ARG A 67 -12.40 -4.90 -15.50
N ARG A 68 -12.71 -5.29 -14.27
CA ARG A 68 -11.76 -5.98 -13.38
C ARG A 68 -11.36 -7.35 -13.93
N TYR A 69 -12.34 -8.16 -14.34
CA TYR A 69 -12.09 -9.47 -14.94
C TYR A 69 -11.26 -9.37 -16.22
N LYS A 70 -11.62 -8.45 -17.13
CA LYS A 70 -10.87 -8.14 -18.36
C LYS A 70 -9.41 -7.83 -18.06
N ARG A 71 -9.15 -6.84 -17.21
CA ARG A 71 -7.77 -6.41 -16.87
C ARG A 71 -6.94 -7.54 -16.27
N ALA A 72 -7.53 -8.27 -15.33
CA ALA A 72 -6.85 -9.38 -14.67
C ALA A 72 -6.50 -10.50 -15.66
N TRP A 73 -7.37 -10.77 -16.64
CA TRP A 73 -7.14 -11.81 -17.64
C TRP A 73 -6.11 -11.40 -18.70
N GLU A 74 -6.25 -10.21 -19.28
CA GLU A 74 -5.31 -9.71 -20.30
C GLU A 74 -3.88 -9.65 -19.77
N ARG A 75 -3.70 -9.27 -18.50
CA ARG A 75 -2.39 -9.32 -17.82
C ARG A 75 -1.82 -10.75 -17.80
N LYS A 76 -2.62 -11.75 -17.42
CA LYS A 76 -2.18 -13.15 -17.41
C LYS A 76 -1.78 -13.65 -18.80
N VAL A 77 -2.56 -13.31 -19.82
CA VAL A 77 -2.25 -13.67 -21.22
C VAL A 77 -0.95 -13.00 -21.67
N GLN A 78 -0.76 -11.72 -21.35
CA GLN A 78 0.44 -10.97 -21.68
C GLN A 78 1.69 -11.57 -21.00
N GLU A 79 1.59 -11.94 -19.73
CA GLU A 79 2.64 -12.63 -18.98
C GLU A 79 2.97 -13.98 -19.61
N ALA A 80 1.96 -14.80 -19.90
CA ALA A 80 2.13 -16.14 -20.48
C ALA A 80 2.80 -16.11 -21.86
N ARG A 81 2.59 -15.04 -22.64
CA ARG A 81 3.18 -14.88 -23.97
C ARG A 81 4.57 -14.25 -23.96
N GLY A 82 5.07 -13.83 -22.80
CA GLY A 82 6.37 -13.14 -22.71
C GLY A 82 6.42 -11.80 -23.45
N VAL A 83 5.28 -11.25 -23.86
CA VAL A 83 5.20 -10.03 -24.69
C VAL A 83 5.46 -8.75 -23.87
N HIS A 84 5.60 -8.86 -22.55
CA HIS A 84 6.03 -7.72 -21.73
C HIS A 84 7.02 -8.11 -20.63
N GLN A 85 8.27 -8.35 -21.03
CA GLN A 85 9.37 -7.98 -20.17
C GLN A 85 9.66 -6.50 -20.46
N PRO A 86 9.41 -5.56 -19.54
CA PRO A 86 9.83 -4.18 -19.75
C PRO A 86 11.33 -4.19 -20.05
N ASN A 87 11.72 -3.58 -21.17
CA ASN A 87 13.10 -3.50 -21.61
C ASN A 87 13.97 -3.09 -20.41
N ILE A 88 15.06 -3.82 -20.13
CA ILE A 88 15.95 -3.56 -18.99
C ILE A 88 16.35 -2.08 -18.94
N ARG A 89 16.51 -1.43 -20.09
CA ARG A 89 16.75 0.00 -20.22
C ARG A 89 15.61 0.85 -19.66
N TYR A 90 14.37 0.55 -20.03
CA TYR A 90 13.18 1.26 -19.54
C TYR A 90 12.99 1.11 -18.02
N GLN A 91 13.26 -0.08 -17.46
CA GLN A 91 13.23 -0.26 -16.00
C GLN A 91 14.30 0.57 -15.29
N LYS A 92 15.51 0.67 -15.85
CA LYS A 92 16.56 1.52 -15.28
C LYS A 92 16.17 3.00 -15.35
N GLU A 93 15.63 3.45 -16.48
CA GLU A 93 15.14 4.83 -16.64
C GLU A 93 14.04 5.17 -15.63
N LEU A 94 13.05 4.30 -15.43
CA LEU A 94 12.01 4.48 -14.41
C LEU A 94 12.57 4.55 -12.99
N ILE A 95 13.56 3.70 -12.66
CA ILE A 95 14.19 3.73 -11.33
C ILE A 95 14.93 5.06 -11.13
N SER A 96 15.69 5.52 -12.12
CA SER A 96 16.36 6.83 -12.05
C SER A 96 15.37 8.00 -11.94
N GLN A 97 14.16 7.88 -12.52
CA GLN A 97 13.11 8.88 -12.35
C GLN A 97 12.59 8.95 -10.91
N ILE A 98 12.56 7.84 -10.16
CA ILE A 98 12.17 7.86 -8.74
C ILE A 98 13.13 8.73 -7.94
N ASP A 99 14.43 8.59 -8.13
CA ASP A 99 15.43 9.39 -7.41
C ASP A 99 15.27 10.89 -7.70
N ILE A 100 14.97 11.24 -8.97
CA ILE A 100 14.69 12.63 -9.36
C ILE A 100 13.42 13.14 -8.68
N ILE A 101 12.34 12.36 -8.68
CA ILE A 101 11.08 12.73 -8.02
C ILE A 101 11.29 12.93 -6.52
N VAL A 102 12.06 12.06 -5.86
CA VAL A 102 12.40 12.19 -4.44
C VAL A 102 13.16 13.50 -4.17
N CYS A 103 14.16 13.82 -4.98
CA CYS A 103 14.87 15.10 -4.89
C CYS A 103 13.94 16.30 -5.12
N GLU A 104 13.01 16.20 -6.07
CA GLU A 104 12.04 17.27 -6.35
C GLU A 104 11.04 17.46 -5.20
N ILE A 105 10.62 16.38 -4.53
CA ILE A 105 9.79 16.43 -3.32
C ILE A 105 10.52 17.21 -2.22
N LEU A 106 11.81 16.91 -1.98
CA LEU A 106 12.62 17.63 -0.99
C LEU A 106 12.78 19.11 -1.35
N ALA A 107 13.06 19.41 -2.62
CA ALA A 107 13.15 20.79 -3.10
C ALA A 107 11.81 21.55 -2.99
N SER A 108 10.69 20.82 -2.95
CA SER A 108 9.33 21.35 -2.85
C SER A 108 8.83 21.49 -1.41
N GLU A 109 9.67 21.39 -0.37
CA GLU A 109 9.26 21.45 1.03
C GLU A 109 8.33 22.65 1.35
N LYS A 110 8.65 23.82 0.81
CA LYS A 110 7.85 25.04 1.04
C LYS A 110 6.50 25.00 0.34
N ASN A 111 6.34 24.17 -0.70
CA ASN A 111 5.12 23.95 -1.44
C ASN A 111 4.60 22.51 -1.21
N VAL A 112 3.95 22.33 -0.06
CA VAL A 112 3.41 21.05 0.39
C VAL A 112 2.43 20.44 -0.63
N SER A 113 1.69 21.27 -1.38
CA SER A 113 0.78 20.80 -2.45
C SER A 113 1.57 20.11 -3.56
N ARG A 114 2.64 20.74 -4.04
CA ARG A 114 3.51 20.18 -5.08
C ARG A 114 4.19 18.89 -4.60
N ALA A 115 4.69 18.89 -3.37
CA ALA A 115 5.27 17.69 -2.77
C ALA A 115 4.25 16.54 -2.70
N ASN A 116 2.99 16.83 -2.37
CA ASN A 116 1.93 15.83 -2.34
C ASN A 116 1.61 15.27 -3.73
N GLU A 117 1.52 16.11 -4.76
CA GLU A 117 1.33 15.64 -6.15
C GLU A 117 2.44 14.69 -6.61
N LEU A 118 3.69 15.00 -6.27
CA LEU A 118 4.84 14.16 -6.61
C LEU A 118 4.81 12.83 -5.84
N LEU A 119 4.39 12.86 -4.58
CA LEU A 119 4.14 11.64 -3.79
C LEU A 119 2.99 10.81 -4.38
N ASP A 120 1.94 11.44 -4.89
CA ASP A 120 0.85 10.78 -5.62
C ASP A 120 1.39 10.10 -6.88
N VAL A 121 2.31 10.73 -7.63
CA VAL A 121 2.96 10.10 -8.79
C VAL A 121 3.71 8.82 -8.38
N LEU A 122 4.44 8.82 -7.27
CA LEU A 122 5.12 7.60 -6.78
C LEU A 122 4.12 6.50 -6.42
N TYR A 123 3.03 6.86 -5.74
CA TYR A 123 1.97 5.91 -5.39
C TYR A 123 1.30 5.32 -6.64
N GLU A 124 0.91 6.16 -7.59
CA GLU A 124 0.31 5.71 -8.85
C GLU A 124 1.30 4.84 -9.64
N LEU A 125 2.59 5.20 -9.68
CA LEU A 125 3.61 4.38 -10.33
C LEU A 125 3.70 2.98 -9.71
N ASN A 126 3.63 2.88 -8.37
CA ASN A 126 3.52 1.59 -7.69
C ASN A 126 2.23 0.85 -8.06
N LEU A 127 1.09 1.54 -8.11
CA LEU A 127 -0.20 0.92 -8.41
C LEU A 127 -0.26 0.36 -9.84
N TRP A 128 0.23 1.11 -10.83
CA TRP A 128 0.14 0.77 -12.25
C TRP A 128 1.27 -0.12 -12.75
N ARG A 129 2.48 0.05 -12.21
CA ARG A 129 3.72 -0.58 -12.71
C ARG A 129 4.50 -1.33 -11.63
N GLY A 130 3.94 -1.43 -10.43
CA GLY A 130 4.54 -2.09 -9.28
C GLY A 130 5.05 -3.48 -9.63
N ASN A 131 6.35 -3.64 -9.48
CA ASN A 131 7.00 -4.93 -9.37
C ASN A 131 7.99 -4.82 -8.22
N ARG A 132 8.48 -5.95 -7.71
CA ARG A 132 9.35 -5.98 -6.53
C ARG A 132 10.51 -4.97 -6.58
N LYS A 133 11.17 -4.82 -7.73
CA LYS A 133 12.30 -3.91 -7.88
C LYS A 133 11.86 -2.45 -7.85
N LEU A 134 10.78 -2.12 -8.55
CA LEU A 134 10.25 -0.76 -8.59
C LEU A 134 9.67 -0.35 -7.22
N THR A 135 8.84 -1.20 -6.62
CA THR A 135 8.26 -0.96 -5.29
C THR A 135 9.35 -0.83 -4.23
N GLY A 136 10.38 -1.68 -4.26
CA GLY A 136 11.53 -1.55 -3.37
C GLY A 136 12.24 -0.22 -3.52
N LYS A 137 12.39 0.29 -4.75
CA LYS A 137 12.98 1.61 -5.01
C LYS A 137 12.10 2.76 -4.55
N ILE A 138 10.78 2.63 -4.66
CA ILE A 138 9.84 3.63 -4.13
C ILE A 138 9.94 3.68 -2.60
N VAL A 139 9.97 2.52 -1.93
CA VAL A 139 10.12 2.45 -0.46
C VAL A 139 11.46 3.01 -0.01
N GLU A 140 12.55 2.69 -0.71
CA GLU A 140 13.88 3.27 -0.46
C GLU A 140 13.84 4.81 -0.57
N GLY A 141 13.22 5.34 -1.63
CA GLY A 141 13.01 6.77 -1.80
C GLY A 141 12.19 7.42 -0.69
N LEU A 142 11.09 6.77 -0.26
CA LEU A 142 10.29 7.21 0.88
C LEU A 142 11.08 7.12 2.20
N GLY A 143 11.99 6.16 2.34
CA GLY A 143 12.92 6.04 3.47
C GLY A 143 13.91 7.22 3.52
N HIS A 144 14.46 7.63 2.37
CA HIS A 144 15.27 8.85 2.30
C HIS A 144 14.46 10.09 2.70
N LEU A 145 13.22 10.21 2.24
CA LEU A 145 12.33 11.29 2.69
C LEU A 145 12.06 11.19 4.20
N ALA A 146 11.86 9.99 4.75
CA ALA A 146 11.61 9.82 6.19
C ALA A 146 12.75 10.38 7.04
N LEU A 147 14.00 10.13 6.64
CA LEU A 147 15.18 10.70 7.27
C LEU A 147 15.25 12.23 7.10
N MET A 148 15.12 12.72 5.86
CA MET A 148 15.33 14.14 5.55
C MET A 148 14.23 15.06 6.10
N THR A 149 12.99 14.56 6.17
CA THR A 149 11.87 15.31 6.77
C THR A 149 12.06 15.53 8.27
N GLY A 150 12.72 14.60 8.94
CA GLY A 150 13.17 14.75 10.31
C GLY A 150 14.21 15.84 10.52
N LEU A 151 15.12 16.03 9.56
CA LEU A 151 16.25 16.96 9.71
C LEU A 151 15.95 18.40 9.28
N GLY A 152 14.99 18.60 8.37
CA GLY A 152 14.74 19.94 7.84
C GLY A 152 13.36 20.20 7.26
N ALA A 153 12.56 19.15 6.97
CA ALA A 153 11.30 19.28 6.23
C ALA A 153 10.08 18.67 6.95
N PRO A 154 9.74 19.11 8.18
CA PRO A 154 8.75 18.43 9.03
C PRO A 154 7.32 18.46 8.48
N ARG A 155 7.01 19.40 7.57
CA ARG A 155 5.68 19.49 6.94
C ARG A 155 5.37 18.34 6.00
N LEU A 156 6.41 17.67 5.51
CA LEU A 156 6.28 16.52 4.60
C LEU A 156 6.12 15.21 5.37
N ALA A 157 6.51 15.14 6.64
CA ALA A 157 6.44 13.92 7.45
C ALA A 157 5.05 13.25 7.46
N PRO A 158 3.92 13.97 7.67
CA PRO A 158 2.59 13.36 7.60
C PRO A 158 2.32 12.71 6.24
N LEU A 159 2.72 13.38 5.14
CA LEU A 159 2.48 12.89 3.79
C LEU A 159 3.29 11.63 3.51
N VAL A 160 4.56 11.60 3.92
CA VAL A 160 5.42 10.41 3.77
C VAL A 160 4.83 9.24 4.56
N ALA A 161 4.38 9.46 5.78
CA ALA A 161 3.74 8.42 6.60
C ALA A 161 2.49 7.84 5.91
N GLU A 162 1.57 8.70 5.44
CA GLU A 162 0.37 8.28 4.70
C GLU A 162 0.72 7.46 3.46
N LYS A 163 1.75 7.86 2.71
CA LYS A 163 2.16 7.15 1.49
C LYS A 163 2.77 5.79 1.78
N LEU A 164 3.56 5.64 2.85
CA LEU A 164 4.08 4.34 3.29
C LEU A 164 2.93 3.37 3.60
N TRP A 165 1.88 3.85 4.27
CA TRP A 165 0.67 3.05 4.50
C TRP A 165 -0.09 2.72 3.21
N GLN A 166 -0.26 3.69 2.30
CA GLN A 166 -0.92 3.49 1.01
C GLN A 166 -0.20 2.46 0.12
N LEU A 167 1.08 2.15 0.33
CA LEU A 167 1.71 1.03 -0.38
C LEU A 167 1.21 -0.34 0.10
N CYS A 168 0.64 -0.42 1.32
CA CYS A 168 0.25 -1.65 2.00
C CYS A 168 -1.26 -1.76 2.32
N TRP A 169 -2.06 -0.71 2.07
CA TRP A 169 -3.49 -0.67 2.44
C TRP A 169 -4.36 -1.81 1.90
N HIS A 170 -3.91 -2.49 0.84
CA HIS A 170 -4.62 -3.59 0.21
C HIS A 170 -4.60 -4.89 1.03
N PHE A 171 -3.80 -4.97 2.10
CA PHE A 171 -3.80 -6.10 3.03
C PHE A 171 -4.99 -6.02 4.01
N VAL A 172 -6.20 -6.20 3.47
CA VAL A 172 -7.48 -6.07 4.19
C VAL A 172 -7.87 -7.32 5.00
N GLY A 173 -7.08 -8.40 4.92
CA GLY A 173 -7.32 -9.63 5.68
C GLY A 173 -6.83 -10.89 4.92
N PRO A 174 -6.47 -11.97 5.65
CA PRO A 174 -5.95 -13.19 5.06
C PRO A 174 -6.98 -13.93 4.18
N ASP A 175 -8.27 -13.73 4.43
CA ASP A 175 -9.36 -14.37 3.69
C ASP A 175 -9.57 -13.75 2.29
N ASP A 176 -9.30 -12.45 2.15
CA ASP A 176 -9.45 -11.72 0.89
C ASP A 176 -8.15 -11.65 0.08
N VAL A 177 -7.02 -11.41 0.76
CA VAL A 177 -5.72 -11.20 0.13
C VAL A 177 -4.65 -11.98 0.89
N PRO A 178 -4.15 -13.12 0.38
CA PRO A 178 -3.10 -13.87 1.07
C PRO A 178 -1.78 -13.09 1.06
N MET A 179 -1.08 -13.09 2.20
CA MET A 179 0.23 -12.44 2.34
C MET A 179 1.36 -13.46 2.24
N ASN A 180 2.12 -13.39 1.15
CA ASN A 180 3.30 -14.21 0.94
C ASN A 180 4.54 -13.61 1.64
N LYS A 181 5.71 -14.26 1.52
CA LYS A 181 6.96 -13.81 2.17
C LYS A 181 7.47 -12.46 1.65
N GLN A 182 7.27 -12.18 0.37
CA GLN A 182 7.67 -10.92 -0.26
C GLN A 182 6.77 -9.77 0.19
N ASP A 183 5.47 -10.00 0.26
CA ASP A 183 4.48 -9.05 0.78
C ASP A 183 4.80 -8.67 2.23
N ALA A 184 5.10 -9.67 3.07
CA ALA A 184 5.54 -9.43 4.44
C ALA A 184 6.87 -8.66 4.51
N GLY A 185 7.76 -8.84 3.53
CA GLY A 185 8.98 -8.06 3.40
C GLY A 185 8.68 -6.58 3.12
N LEU A 186 7.82 -6.30 2.15
CA LEU A 186 7.37 -4.94 1.83
C LEU A 186 6.77 -4.23 3.05
N VAL A 187 5.89 -4.91 3.79
CA VAL A 187 5.30 -4.35 5.01
C VAL A 187 6.37 -4.01 6.05
N LEU A 188 7.35 -4.90 6.25
CA LEU A 188 8.46 -4.66 7.18
C LEU A 188 9.32 -3.47 6.74
N ASP A 189 9.61 -3.33 5.45
CA ASP A 189 10.39 -2.22 4.91
C ASP A 189 9.64 -0.88 5.10
N CYS A 190 8.32 -0.85 4.89
CA CYS A 190 7.50 0.33 5.17
C CYS A 190 7.46 0.68 6.67
N VAL A 191 7.35 -0.32 7.55
CA VAL A 191 7.38 -0.11 9.01
C VAL A 191 8.74 0.42 9.45
N ASP A 192 9.84 -0.02 8.84
CA ASP A 192 11.18 0.51 9.14
C ASP A 192 11.33 1.98 8.71
N CYS A 193 10.77 2.37 7.56
CA CYS A 193 10.72 3.77 7.16
C CYS A 193 9.88 4.63 8.13
N LEU A 194 8.73 4.11 8.58
CA LEU A 194 7.90 4.78 9.59
C LEU A 194 8.61 4.89 10.94
N ARG A 195 9.41 3.89 11.31
CA ARG A 195 10.25 3.92 12.52
C ARG A 195 11.25 5.06 12.46
N THR A 196 12.01 5.18 11.37
CA THR A 196 12.91 6.32 11.15
C THR A 196 12.15 7.64 11.24
N LEU A 197 10.99 7.74 10.58
CA LEU A 197 10.18 8.95 10.65
C LEU A 197 9.73 9.26 12.09
N ALA A 198 9.32 8.26 12.86
CA ALA A 198 8.87 8.40 14.24
C ALA A 198 10.01 8.85 15.17
N GLU A 199 11.20 8.26 15.03
CA GLU A 199 12.42 8.61 15.77
C GLU A 199 12.75 10.10 15.58
N PHE A 200 12.95 10.53 14.33
CA PHE A 200 13.36 11.91 14.07
C PHE A 200 12.29 12.94 14.41
N ASN A 201 11.00 12.63 14.18
CA ASN A 201 9.93 13.54 14.60
C ASN A 201 9.88 13.69 16.12
N SER A 202 10.21 12.64 16.87
CA SER A 202 10.23 12.67 18.32
C SER A 202 11.44 13.44 18.85
N MET A 203 12.62 13.17 18.29
CA MET A 203 13.89 13.79 18.68
C MET A 203 13.90 15.31 18.46
N VAL A 204 13.33 15.80 17.35
CA VAL A 204 13.34 17.24 17.03
C VAL A 204 12.08 17.95 17.56
N GLY A 205 11.15 17.21 18.19
CA GLY A 205 9.89 17.76 18.68
C GLY A 205 8.97 18.26 17.58
N HIS A 206 9.02 17.64 16.40
CA HIS A 206 8.29 18.10 15.21
C HIS A 206 6.78 17.99 15.38
N GLY A 207 6.08 18.90 14.70
CA GLY A 207 4.70 19.28 14.98
C GLY A 207 3.69 18.14 15.20
N ARG A 208 2.74 18.42 16.09
CA ARG A 208 1.60 17.56 16.47
C ARG A 208 1.01 16.71 15.34
N LYS A 209 0.85 17.28 14.14
CA LYS A 209 0.29 16.58 12.98
C LYS A 209 1.14 15.38 12.57
N ALA A 210 2.45 15.53 12.45
CA ALA A 210 3.35 14.45 12.01
C ALA A 210 3.31 13.27 12.98
N THR A 211 3.41 13.54 14.28
CA THR A 211 3.37 12.47 15.29
C THR A 211 2.03 11.76 15.34
N THR A 212 0.91 12.50 15.21
CA THR A 212 -0.43 11.89 15.12
C THR A 212 -0.52 10.96 13.91
N THR A 213 -0.15 11.44 12.72
CA THR A 213 -0.24 10.64 11.49
C THR A 213 0.67 9.41 11.54
N VAL A 214 1.90 9.55 12.05
CA VAL A 214 2.82 8.40 12.24
C VAL A 214 2.23 7.37 13.20
N ALA A 215 1.67 7.81 14.33
CA ALA A 215 1.05 6.92 15.31
C ALA A 215 -0.16 6.17 14.72
N GLU A 216 -0.99 6.86 13.93
CA GLU A 216 -2.10 6.25 13.18
C GLU A 216 -1.61 5.21 12.18
N GLN A 217 -0.53 5.48 11.43
CA GLN A 217 0.00 4.51 10.47
C GLN A 217 0.65 3.30 11.16
N LEU A 218 1.30 3.50 12.31
CA LEU A 218 1.81 2.38 13.12
C LEU A 218 0.67 1.49 13.63
N GLU A 219 -0.47 2.06 14.04
CA GLU A 219 -1.69 1.29 14.39
C GLU A 219 -2.16 0.46 13.20
N ASN A 220 -2.26 1.05 12.01
CA ASN A 220 -2.68 0.34 10.80
C ASN A 220 -1.75 -0.87 10.50
N PHE A 221 -0.43 -0.68 10.57
CA PHE A 221 0.52 -1.79 10.38
C PHE A 221 0.48 -2.82 11.52
N PHE A 222 0.14 -2.41 12.74
CA PHE A 222 -0.07 -3.33 13.85
C PHE A 222 -1.24 -4.26 13.57
N GLU A 223 -2.38 -3.72 13.11
CA GLU A 223 -3.57 -4.49 12.75
C GLU A 223 -3.28 -5.47 11.61
N VAL A 224 -2.57 -5.06 10.57
CA VAL A 224 -2.09 -5.98 9.51
C VAL A 224 -1.26 -7.12 10.12
N GLY A 225 -0.38 -6.82 11.08
CA GLY A 225 0.36 -7.84 11.80
C GLY A 225 -0.52 -8.83 12.57
N LEU A 226 -1.65 -8.38 13.12
CA LEU A 226 -2.61 -9.21 13.84
C LEU A 226 -3.48 -10.06 12.90
N TRP A 227 -4.10 -9.44 11.88
CA TRP A 227 -4.98 -10.12 10.91
C TRP A 227 -4.27 -11.29 10.25
N TYR A 228 -3.00 -11.11 9.89
CA TYR A 228 -2.20 -12.15 9.25
C TYR A 228 -1.42 -13.04 10.22
N SER A 229 -1.62 -12.86 11.54
CA SER A 229 -0.89 -13.58 12.60
C SER A 229 0.64 -13.53 12.42
N ARG A 230 1.16 -12.39 11.95
CA ARG A 230 2.59 -12.17 11.66
C ARG A 230 3.28 -11.44 12.82
N LYS A 231 3.74 -12.21 13.82
CA LYS A 231 4.50 -11.69 14.97
C LYS A 231 5.69 -10.80 14.58
N ARG A 232 6.33 -11.04 13.43
CA ARG A 232 7.46 -10.23 12.95
C ARG A 232 7.04 -8.79 12.64
N ILE A 233 5.89 -8.58 12.00
CA ILE A 233 5.36 -7.25 11.67
C ILE A 233 4.99 -6.53 12.97
N VAL A 234 4.23 -7.20 13.85
CA VAL A 234 3.88 -6.64 15.17
C VAL A 234 5.12 -6.26 15.97
N ASN A 235 6.14 -7.12 16.03
CA ASN A 235 7.37 -6.82 16.75
C ASN A 235 8.17 -5.65 16.15
N ALA A 236 8.09 -5.43 14.83
CA ALA A 236 8.70 -4.29 14.16
C ALA A 236 7.96 -2.98 14.51
N VAL A 237 6.63 -2.99 14.51
CA VAL A 237 5.82 -1.85 14.96
C VAL A 237 6.08 -1.52 16.44
N LEU A 238 6.14 -2.53 17.31
CA LEU A 238 6.47 -2.32 18.73
C LEU A 238 7.88 -1.77 18.93
N ARG A 239 8.83 -2.10 18.05
CA ARG A 239 10.16 -1.50 18.05
C ARG A 239 10.07 -0.01 17.67
N ALA A 240 9.27 0.31 16.66
CA ALA A 240 9.05 1.70 16.25
C ALA A 240 8.47 2.57 17.36
N TYR A 241 7.46 2.07 18.10
CA TYR A 241 6.96 2.77 19.28
C TYR A 241 8.03 2.94 20.36
N LYS A 242 8.80 1.89 20.65
CA LYS A 242 9.84 1.93 21.69
C LYS A 242 10.86 3.02 21.39
N GLU A 243 11.38 3.04 20.18
CA GLU A 243 12.42 3.99 19.76
C GLU A 243 11.85 5.41 19.73
N ALA A 244 10.68 5.63 19.12
CA ALA A 244 10.05 6.96 19.11
C ALA A 244 9.73 7.48 20.53
N LEU A 245 9.27 6.62 21.44
CA LEU A 245 9.02 7.01 22.84
C LEU A 245 10.31 7.36 23.57
N LYS A 246 11.41 6.66 23.29
CA LYS A 246 12.73 6.94 23.86
C LYS A 246 13.23 8.32 23.41
N GLU A 247 13.12 8.63 22.12
CA GLU A 247 13.52 9.92 21.54
C GLU A 247 12.65 11.10 21.99
N CYS A 248 11.55 10.88 22.73
CA CYS A 248 10.77 11.98 23.33
C CYS A 248 11.40 12.57 24.61
N TYR A 249 12.50 11.97 25.10
CA TYR A 249 13.22 12.40 26.30
C TYR A 249 14.59 12.96 25.93
N GLU A 250 15.07 13.92 26.72
CA GLU A 250 16.48 14.35 26.71
C GLU A 250 17.39 13.26 27.31
N ASP A 251 18.69 13.35 27.04
CA ASP A 251 19.73 12.58 27.73
C ASP A 251 19.69 12.76 29.27
N SER A 252 19.11 13.88 29.73
CA SER A 252 18.90 14.18 31.15
C SER A 252 17.74 13.41 31.79
N GLY A 253 16.92 12.71 31.00
CA GLY A 253 15.69 12.04 31.42
C GLY A 253 14.46 12.96 31.47
N ASN A 254 14.60 14.25 31.16
CA ASN A 254 13.47 15.18 31.07
C ASN A 254 12.69 14.99 29.76
N ILE A 255 11.35 15.10 29.82
CA ILE A 255 10.51 14.95 28.62
C ILE A 255 10.51 16.26 27.82
N GLU A 256 11.22 16.28 26.70
CA GLU A 256 11.27 17.41 25.76
C GLU A 256 9.97 17.48 24.94
N PHE A 257 9.51 16.34 24.42
CA PHE A 257 8.36 16.28 23.52
C PHE A 257 7.13 15.63 24.14
N ARG A 258 6.57 16.28 25.17
CA ARG A 258 5.42 15.77 25.96
C ARG A 258 4.21 15.39 25.11
N PHE A 259 3.88 16.21 24.10
CA PHE A 259 2.74 15.96 23.24
C PHE A 259 2.91 14.70 22.40
N GLY A 260 4.09 14.52 21.78
CA GLY A 260 4.38 13.34 20.97
C GLY A 260 4.32 12.08 21.80
N ARG A 261 4.95 12.09 22.97
CA ARG A 261 4.89 11.00 23.96
C ARG A 261 3.44 10.63 24.33
N GLN A 262 2.60 11.62 24.63
CA GLN A 262 1.20 11.34 24.98
C GLN A 262 0.43 10.72 23.80
N THR A 263 0.67 11.20 22.59
CA THR A 263 0.03 10.70 21.36
C THR A 263 0.45 9.25 21.08
N LEU A 264 1.74 8.97 21.09
CA LEU A 264 2.30 7.62 20.90
C LEU A 264 1.79 6.64 21.97
N ARG A 265 1.70 7.07 23.24
CA ARG A 265 1.15 6.22 24.32
C ARG A 265 -0.33 5.94 24.17
N ARG A 266 -1.14 6.92 23.76
CA ARG A 266 -2.57 6.69 23.49
C ARG A 266 -2.77 5.70 22.35
N SER A 267 -1.98 5.87 21.29
CA SER A 267 -1.92 4.96 20.15
C SER A 267 -1.54 3.54 20.57
N LEU A 268 -0.43 3.38 21.32
CA LEU A 268 0.02 2.09 21.85
C LEU A 268 -1.03 1.42 22.76
N LYS A 269 -1.78 2.19 23.57
CA LYS A 269 -2.88 1.65 24.38
C LYS A 269 -4.02 1.07 23.52
N ARG A 270 -4.38 1.75 22.42
CA ARG A 270 -5.38 1.22 21.48
C ARG A 270 -4.88 -0.09 20.85
N SER A 271 -3.64 -0.11 20.35
CA SER A 271 -3.04 -1.33 19.81
C SER A 271 -3.01 -2.47 20.84
N LYS A 272 -2.76 -2.16 22.13
CA LYS A 272 -2.77 -3.18 23.19
C LYS A 272 -4.16 -3.79 23.35
N GLN A 273 -5.20 -2.96 23.37
CA GLN A 273 -6.58 -3.42 23.44
C GLN A 273 -6.89 -4.37 22.26
N THR A 274 -6.55 -3.96 21.04
CA THR A 274 -6.73 -4.78 19.83
C THR A 274 -5.95 -6.11 19.89
N LEU A 275 -4.72 -6.11 20.44
CA LEU A 275 -3.93 -7.31 20.65
C LEU A 275 -4.62 -8.31 21.59
N LEU A 276 -5.17 -7.83 22.71
CA LEU A 276 -5.86 -8.66 23.69
C LEU A 276 -7.14 -9.28 23.12
N GLU A 277 -7.86 -8.53 22.29
CA GLU A 277 -9.08 -8.99 21.64
C GLU A 277 -8.79 -10.05 20.55
N GLN A 278 -7.81 -9.79 19.67
CA GLN A 278 -7.59 -10.64 18.50
C GLN A 278 -6.56 -11.76 18.72
N GLN A 279 -5.60 -11.57 19.62
CA GLN A 279 -4.46 -12.47 19.82
C GLN A 279 -4.11 -12.62 21.33
N PRO A 280 -5.05 -13.07 22.19
CA PRO A 280 -4.85 -13.13 23.65
C PRO A 280 -3.68 -14.03 24.10
N ASN A 281 -3.21 -14.93 23.22
CA ASN A 281 -2.08 -15.82 23.50
C ASN A 281 -0.70 -15.16 23.26
N TRP A 282 -0.63 -13.93 22.76
CA TRP A 282 0.61 -13.23 22.44
C TRP A 282 1.19 -12.46 23.64
N ARG A 283 1.35 -13.18 24.77
CA ARG A 283 1.80 -12.63 26.06
C ARG A 283 3.14 -11.90 26.02
N TYR A 284 4.03 -12.28 25.10
CA TYR A 284 5.32 -11.59 24.92
C TYR A 284 5.14 -10.18 24.38
N GLN A 285 4.30 -10.02 23.36
CA GLN A 285 3.98 -8.71 22.78
C GLN A 285 3.26 -7.83 23.80
N GLU A 286 2.27 -8.39 24.50
CA GLU A 286 1.54 -7.72 25.57
C GLU A 286 2.50 -7.15 26.64
N ARG A 287 3.40 -7.98 27.17
CA ARG A 287 4.38 -7.57 28.18
C ARG A 287 5.27 -6.42 27.71
N ARG A 288 5.75 -6.47 26.46
CA ARG A 288 6.55 -5.37 25.89
C ARG A 288 5.76 -4.08 25.82
N MET A 289 4.46 -4.14 25.52
CA MET A 289 3.59 -2.97 25.53
C MET A 289 3.41 -2.42 26.93
N ASP A 290 3.28 -3.30 27.94
CA ASP A 290 3.20 -2.90 29.34
C ASP A 290 4.47 -2.20 29.82
N GLU A 291 5.65 -2.74 29.51
CA GLU A 291 6.94 -2.11 29.84
C GLU A 291 7.01 -0.68 29.27
N MET A 292 6.70 -0.50 27.98
CA MET A 292 6.69 0.83 27.35
C MET A 292 5.64 1.78 27.96
N LEU A 293 4.53 1.23 28.45
CA LEU A 293 3.50 2.00 29.14
C LEU A 293 3.87 2.29 30.60
N GLN A 294 4.82 1.57 31.21
CA GLN A 294 5.24 1.72 32.60
C GLN A 294 6.46 2.63 32.80
N ASP A 295 7.38 2.73 31.82
CA ASP A 295 8.63 3.54 31.83
C ASP A 295 8.39 5.07 31.94
N SER A 296 7.53 5.50 32.85
CA SER A 296 6.83 6.79 32.80
C SER A 296 6.21 7.26 34.12
N GLN A 297 6.45 6.55 35.23
CA GLN A 297 6.27 7.05 36.59
C GLN A 297 7.65 7.34 37.18
#